data_AF-A0A9D9UDD7-F1
#
_entry.id   AF-A0A9D9UDD7-F1
#
_cell.length_a   1.000
_cell.length_b   1.000
_cell.length_c   1.000
_cell.angle_alpha   90.00
_cell.angle_beta   90.00
_cell.angle_gamma   90.00
#
_symmetry.space_group_name_H-M   'P 1'
#
loop_
_entity.id
_entity.type
_entity.pdbx_description
1 polymer ?
#
loop_
_entity_poly.entity_id
_entity_poly.type
_entity_poly.pdbx_seq_one_letter_code
_entity_poly.pdbx_strand_id
1 'polypeptide(L)'
;DMAASRRQLERVLAIDPMLPNGLTWRGWIYLFDGDTVNARRVLERALDLGIGNAHLPLSLVERADGNDAKAIAEMELGLEAFGASLPVETPGLVAAGVFGDDAARRRAVAHVEGLIGSHAGIVSGPLAFSMIMLGEHARGLDVIQSGVTTSSIWQLALWGPGGRDARRLPQFAEFARRVGFVAVWDKYGPPDGCRKDAGSDYRCE
;
A
#
# COMPACT_ATOMS: atom_id res chain seq x y z
N ASP A 1 12.31 13.60 -0.33
CA ASP A 1 13.12 13.29 -1.52
C ASP A 1 13.41 11.79 -1.58
N MET A 2 12.86 11.11 -2.59
CA MET A 2 13.03 9.68 -2.83
C MET A 2 14.50 9.28 -3.09
N ALA A 3 15.30 10.17 -3.68
CA ALA A 3 16.71 9.90 -3.93
C ALA A 3 17.51 9.82 -2.62
N ALA A 4 17.19 10.68 -1.65
CA ALA A 4 17.78 10.61 -0.31
C ALA A 4 17.43 9.31 0.42
N SER A 5 16.17 8.87 0.37
CA SER A 5 15.73 7.61 0.98
C SER A 5 16.43 6.40 0.37
N ARG A 6 16.58 6.34 -0.96
CA ARG A 6 17.37 5.29 -1.65
C ARG A 6 18.80 5.25 -1.18
N ARG A 7 19.48 6.40 -1.08
CA ARG A 7 20.86 6.47 -0.58
C ARG A 7 20.99 5.96 0.86
N GLN A 8 19.99 6.21 1.72
CA GLN A 8 19.99 5.66 3.07
C GLN A 8 19.86 4.13 3.05
N LEU A 9 18.94 3.60 2.24
CA LEU A 9 18.75 2.16 2.13
C LEU A 9 19.99 1.46 1.59
N GLU A 10 20.62 2.00 0.54
CA GLU A 10 21.87 1.43 0.00
C GLU A 10 22.99 1.46 1.05
N ARG A 11 23.09 2.51 1.89
CA ARG A 11 24.05 2.52 3.00
C ARG A 11 23.79 1.42 4.02
N VAL A 12 22.53 1.21 4.37
CA VAL A 12 22.15 0.15 5.32
C VAL A 12 22.50 -1.23 4.75
N LEU A 13 22.18 -1.48 3.48
CA LEU A 13 22.47 -2.75 2.82
C LEU A 13 23.97 -2.95 2.50
N ALA A 14 24.76 -1.87 2.45
CA ALA A 14 26.22 -1.99 2.40
C ALA A 14 26.82 -2.49 3.73
N ILE A 15 26.15 -2.19 4.86
CA ILE A 15 26.55 -2.64 6.20
C ILE A 15 26.06 -4.07 6.45
N ASP A 16 24.78 -4.33 6.17
CA ASP A 16 24.17 -5.65 6.27
C ASP A 16 23.41 -5.99 4.96
N PRO A 17 24.09 -6.67 4.01
CA PRO A 17 23.48 -7.06 2.73
C PRO A 17 22.33 -8.05 2.87
N MET A 18 22.20 -8.69 4.03
CA MET A 18 21.16 -9.67 4.32
C MET A 18 20.09 -9.14 5.27
N LEU A 19 20.07 -7.83 5.55
CA LEU A 19 19.02 -7.23 6.37
C LEU A 19 17.66 -7.47 5.70
N PRO A 20 16.79 -8.36 6.24
CA PRO A 20 15.65 -8.85 5.48
C PRO A 20 14.63 -7.75 5.14
N ASN A 21 14.36 -6.86 6.10
CA ASN A 21 13.50 -5.70 5.90
C ASN A 21 14.10 -4.71 4.88
N GLY A 22 15.43 -4.55 4.86
CA GLY A 22 16.11 -3.70 3.87
C GLY A 22 15.93 -4.24 2.45
N LEU A 23 15.99 -5.56 2.27
CA LEU A 23 15.70 -6.21 1.00
C LEU A 23 14.24 -6.02 0.57
N THR A 24 13.27 -6.12 1.50
CA THR A 24 11.85 -5.83 1.20
C THR A 24 11.66 -4.41 0.67
N TRP A 25 12.23 -3.39 1.34
CA TRP A 25 12.14 -2.00 0.88
C TRP A 25 12.84 -1.78 -0.46
N ARG A 26 13.95 -2.47 -0.72
CA ARG A 26 14.63 -2.43 -2.02
C ARG A 26 13.74 -3.02 -3.12
N GLY A 27 13.02 -4.10 -2.81
CA GLY A 27 12.04 -4.71 -3.70
C GLY A 27 10.91 -3.76 -4.09
N TRP A 28 10.32 -3.07 -3.11
CA TRP A 28 9.33 -2.02 -3.38
C TRP A 28 9.85 -0.92 -4.30
N ILE A 29 11.09 -0.48 -4.09
CA ILE A 29 11.72 0.56 -4.90
C ILE A 29 11.91 0.09 -6.35
N TYR A 30 12.45 -1.11 -6.56
CA TYR A 30 12.58 -1.69 -7.89
C TYR A 30 11.22 -1.81 -8.58
N LEU A 31 10.20 -2.30 -7.87
CA LEU A 31 8.85 -2.40 -8.40
C LEU A 31 8.29 -1.03 -8.83
N PHE A 32 8.49 0.01 -8.03
CA PHE A 32 8.03 1.37 -8.37
C PHE A 32 8.79 2.01 -9.54
N ASP A 33 10.03 1.55 -9.81
CA ASP A 33 10.77 1.89 -11.02
C ASP A 33 10.39 1.03 -12.23
N GLY A 34 9.54 0.01 -12.05
CA GLY A 34 9.17 -0.95 -13.08
C GLY A 34 10.21 -2.07 -13.30
N ASP A 35 11.23 -2.18 -12.45
CA ASP A 35 12.25 -3.24 -12.51
C ASP A 35 11.75 -4.51 -11.77
N THR A 36 10.82 -5.21 -12.39
CA THR A 36 10.21 -6.43 -11.83
C THR A 36 11.23 -7.55 -11.62
N VAL A 37 12.27 -7.62 -12.45
CA VAL A 37 13.34 -8.64 -12.38
C VAL A 37 14.16 -8.49 -11.11
N ASN A 38 14.68 -7.29 -10.83
CA ASN A 38 15.43 -7.09 -9.59
C ASN A 38 14.53 -7.07 -8.36
N ALA A 39 13.29 -6.58 -8.47
CA ALA A 39 12.31 -6.65 -7.40
C ALA A 39 12.11 -8.09 -6.95
N ARG A 40 11.79 -9.00 -7.88
CA ARG A 40 11.61 -10.43 -7.62
C ARG A 40 12.79 -11.03 -6.85
N ARG A 41 14.00 -10.85 -7.39
CA ARG A 41 15.23 -11.42 -6.82
C ARG A 41 15.46 -11.03 -5.36
N VAL A 42 15.26 -9.76 -5.00
CA VAL A 42 15.50 -9.30 -3.62
C VAL A 42 14.35 -9.66 -2.68
N LEU A 43 13.12 -9.74 -3.19
CA LEU A 43 11.95 -10.14 -2.41
C LEU A 43 11.97 -11.64 -2.09
N GLU A 44 12.30 -12.49 -3.05
CA GLU A 44 12.51 -13.94 -2.80
C GLU A 44 13.61 -14.15 -1.75
N ARG A 45 14.70 -13.36 -1.81
CA ARG A 45 15.74 -13.41 -0.78
C ARG A 45 15.24 -12.94 0.59
N ALA A 46 14.36 -11.94 0.66
CA ALA A 46 13.76 -11.51 1.92
C ALA A 46 12.84 -12.59 2.52
N LEU A 47 12.11 -13.33 1.66
CA LEU A 47 11.30 -14.47 2.05
C LEU A 47 12.14 -15.63 2.59
N ASP A 48 13.24 -16.00 1.92
CA ASP A 48 14.20 -17.01 2.40
C ASP A 48 14.76 -16.66 3.80
N LEU A 49 14.76 -15.37 4.15
CA LEU A 49 15.22 -14.85 5.43
C LEU A 49 14.10 -14.64 6.46
N GLY A 50 12.88 -15.08 6.15
CA GLY A 50 11.75 -15.17 7.08
C GLY A 50 10.86 -13.93 7.14
N ILE A 51 10.99 -12.97 6.22
CA ILE A 51 10.11 -11.79 6.19
C ILE A 51 8.89 -12.05 5.30
N GLY A 52 7.82 -12.58 5.89
CA GLY A 52 6.58 -12.90 5.16
C GLY A 52 5.90 -11.69 4.49
N ASN A 53 6.16 -10.47 4.97
CA ASN A 53 5.56 -9.28 4.37
C ASN A 53 6.13 -8.95 2.96
N ALA A 54 7.20 -9.62 2.52
CA ALA A 54 7.73 -9.54 1.17
C ALA A 54 6.82 -10.19 0.11
N HIS A 55 5.88 -11.05 0.52
CA HIS A 55 4.84 -11.59 -0.36
C HIS A 55 3.95 -10.47 -0.95
N LEU A 56 3.71 -9.38 -0.21
CA LEU A 56 2.88 -8.27 -0.68
C LEU A 56 3.43 -7.59 -1.95
N PRO A 57 4.66 -7.04 -1.99
CA PRO A 57 5.21 -6.51 -3.24
C PRO A 57 5.44 -7.60 -4.30
N LEU A 58 5.69 -8.86 -3.92
CA LEU A 58 5.84 -9.95 -4.88
C LEU A 58 4.54 -10.22 -5.65
N SER A 59 3.38 -10.02 -5.02
CA SER A 59 2.07 -10.10 -5.70
C SER A 59 1.95 -9.11 -6.87
N LEU A 60 2.50 -7.91 -6.71
CA LEU A 60 2.46 -6.87 -7.74
C LEU A 60 3.47 -7.15 -8.86
N VAL A 61 4.60 -7.77 -8.53
CA VAL A 61 5.54 -8.31 -9.53
C VAL A 61 4.84 -9.39 -10.36
N GLU A 62 4.18 -10.35 -9.72
CA GLU A 62 3.46 -11.41 -10.44
C GLU A 62 2.33 -10.87 -11.31
N ARG A 63 1.60 -9.86 -10.82
CA ARG A 63 0.58 -9.17 -11.62
C ARG A 63 1.19 -8.46 -12.83
N ALA A 64 2.35 -7.81 -12.67
CA ALA A 64 3.04 -7.14 -13.78
C ALA A 64 3.50 -8.13 -14.85
N ASP A 65 3.85 -9.36 -14.45
CA ASP A 65 4.21 -10.46 -15.35
C ASP A 65 2.98 -11.20 -15.95
N GLY A 66 1.75 -10.79 -15.58
CA GLY A 66 0.50 -11.40 -16.05
C GLY A 66 0.11 -12.70 -15.34
N ASN A 67 0.75 -13.03 -14.22
CA ASN A 67 0.53 -14.26 -13.46
C ASN A 67 -0.52 -14.08 -12.36
N ASP A 68 -1.77 -13.81 -12.73
CA ASP A 68 -2.83 -13.44 -11.77
C ASP A 68 -3.07 -14.47 -10.67
N ALA A 69 -3.00 -15.77 -11.00
CA ALA A 69 -3.14 -16.83 -9.99
C ALA A 69 -2.04 -16.76 -8.92
N LYS A 70 -0.80 -16.45 -9.32
CA LYS A 70 0.31 -16.25 -8.37
C LYS A 70 0.16 -14.94 -7.62
N ALA A 71 -0.25 -13.87 -8.30
CA ALA A 71 -0.50 -12.58 -7.67
C ALA A 71 -1.53 -12.70 -6.53
N ILE A 72 -2.61 -13.47 -6.74
CA ILE A 72 -3.60 -13.74 -5.70
C ILE A 72 -2.97 -14.48 -4.51
N ALA A 73 -2.25 -15.58 -4.76
CA ALA A 73 -1.61 -16.36 -3.68
C ALA A 73 -0.59 -15.54 -2.88
N GLU A 74 0.24 -14.75 -3.55
CA GLU A 74 1.23 -13.87 -2.93
C GLU A 74 0.57 -12.74 -2.11
N MET A 75 -0.50 -12.14 -2.62
CA MET A 75 -1.20 -11.07 -1.89
C MET A 75 -1.90 -11.61 -0.65
N GLU A 76 -2.49 -12.80 -0.73
CA GLU A 76 -3.10 -13.49 0.42
C GLU A 76 -2.06 -13.68 1.54
N LEU A 77 -0.91 -14.29 1.23
CA LEU A 77 0.19 -14.49 2.18
C LEU A 77 0.73 -13.16 2.74
N GLY A 78 0.87 -12.14 1.88
CA GLY A 78 1.32 -10.82 2.29
C GLY A 78 0.35 -10.15 3.26
N LEU A 79 -0.95 -10.23 2.98
CA LEU A 79 -1.99 -9.68 3.84
C LEU A 79 -2.13 -10.44 5.15
N GLU A 80 -1.91 -11.76 5.18
CA GLU A 80 -1.80 -12.53 6.42
C GLU A 80 -0.66 -12.02 7.30
N ALA A 81 0.52 -11.77 6.72
CA ALA A 81 1.69 -11.27 7.45
C ALA A 81 1.49 -9.85 8.03
N PHE A 82 0.62 -9.04 7.43
CA PHE A 82 0.25 -7.71 7.93
C PHE A 82 -1.03 -7.70 8.78
N GLY A 83 -1.82 -8.76 8.72
CA GLY A 83 -3.23 -8.79 9.10
C GLY A 83 -3.53 -9.58 10.36
N ALA A 84 -2.72 -9.46 11.42
CA ALA A 84 -2.89 -10.21 12.67
C ALA A 84 -4.25 -10.01 13.38
N SER A 85 -5.14 -9.15 12.88
CA SER A 85 -6.45 -8.84 13.45
C SER A 85 -7.62 -8.96 12.47
N LEU A 86 -7.43 -9.56 11.28
CA LEU A 86 -8.51 -9.78 10.32
C LEU A 86 -9.10 -11.20 10.44
N PRO A 87 -10.39 -11.41 10.10
CA PRO A 87 -10.93 -12.75 9.90
C PRO A 87 -10.11 -13.54 8.87
N VAL A 88 -9.95 -14.85 9.10
CA VAL A 88 -9.05 -15.75 8.35
C VAL A 88 -9.32 -15.76 6.85
N GLU A 89 -10.56 -15.56 6.44
CA GLU A 89 -10.99 -15.53 5.04
C GLU A 89 -10.69 -14.20 4.33
N THR A 90 -10.38 -13.14 5.08
CA THR A 90 -10.26 -11.78 4.54
C THR A 90 -9.10 -11.61 3.56
N PRO A 91 -7.87 -12.11 3.85
CA PRO A 91 -6.73 -11.99 2.93
C PRO A 91 -7.02 -12.57 1.54
N GLY A 92 -7.51 -13.81 1.47
CA GLY A 92 -7.83 -14.46 0.19
C GLY A 92 -8.97 -13.79 -0.57
N LEU A 93 -10.02 -13.32 0.12
CA LEU A 93 -11.11 -12.56 -0.50
C LEU A 93 -10.62 -11.24 -1.10
N VAL A 94 -9.79 -10.48 -0.37
CA VAL A 94 -9.22 -9.23 -0.86
C VAL A 94 -8.29 -9.50 -2.05
N ALA A 95 -7.39 -10.46 -1.95
CA ALA A 95 -6.47 -10.81 -3.02
C ALA A 95 -7.20 -11.18 -4.32
N ALA A 96 -8.22 -12.04 -4.22
CA ALA A 96 -9.08 -12.39 -5.34
C ALA A 96 -9.85 -11.18 -5.88
N GLY A 97 -10.26 -10.24 -5.04
CA GLY A 97 -10.94 -9.02 -5.47
C GLY A 97 -10.03 -8.02 -6.19
N VAL A 98 -8.74 -7.97 -5.84
CA VAL A 98 -7.76 -7.05 -6.44
C VAL A 98 -7.33 -7.53 -7.83
N PHE A 99 -7.08 -8.83 -8.01
CA PHE A 99 -6.54 -9.36 -9.26
C PHE A 99 -7.51 -10.22 -10.08
N GLY A 100 -8.64 -10.61 -9.50
CA GLY A 100 -9.67 -11.40 -10.16
C GLY A 100 -10.66 -10.57 -10.98
N ASP A 101 -11.86 -11.14 -11.17
CA ASP A 101 -12.92 -10.54 -11.96
C ASP A 101 -13.78 -9.53 -11.16
N ASP A 102 -14.70 -8.85 -11.86
CA ASP A 102 -15.63 -7.88 -11.25
C ASP A 102 -16.50 -8.50 -10.16
N ALA A 103 -16.86 -9.79 -10.29
CA ALA A 103 -17.66 -10.48 -9.29
C ALA A 103 -16.83 -10.74 -8.02
N ALA A 104 -15.56 -11.11 -8.15
CA ALA A 104 -14.62 -11.23 -7.05
C ALA A 104 -14.39 -9.88 -6.36
N ARG A 105 -14.21 -8.81 -7.15
CA ARG A 105 -14.07 -7.44 -6.62
C ARG A 105 -15.29 -7.05 -5.77
N ARG A 106 -16.50 -7.25 -6.29
CA ARG A 106 -17.74 -6.93 -5.56
C ARG A 106 -17.91 -7.74 -4.27
N ARG A 107 -17.56 -9.03 -4.29
CA ARG A 107 -17.57 -9.87 -3.07
C ARG A 107 -16.58 -9.36 -2.02
N ALA A 108 -15.37 -9.02 -2.44
CA ALA A 108 -14.34 -8.49 -1.55
C ALA A 108 -14.76 -7.15 -0.94
N VAL A 109 -15.29 -6.22 -1.75
CA VAL A 109 -15.78 -4.92 -1.26
C VAL A 109 -16.89 -5.11 -0.23
N ALA A 110 -17.89 -5.95 -0.51
CA ALA A 110 -18.98 -6.22 0.43
C ALA A 110 -18.48 -6.82 1.75
N HIS A 111 -17.51 -7.74 1.69
CA HIS A 111 -16.88 -8.33 2.88
C HIS A 111 -16.14 -7.28 3.71
N VAL A 112 -15.26 -6.49 3.09
CA VAL A 112 -14.46 -5.46 3.77
C VAL A 112 -15.37 -4.38 4.38
N GLU A 113 -16.42 -3.96 3.66
CA GLU A 113 -17.40 -2.99 4.18
C GLU A 113 -18.13 -3.51 5.42
N GLY A 114 -18.49 -4.80 5.44
CA GLY A 114 -19.10 -5.43 6.62
C GLY A 114 -18.19 -5.46 7.87
N LEU A 115 -16.88 -5.36 7.69
CA LEU A 115 -15.90 -5.28 8.78
C LEU A 115 -15.67 -3.84 9.25
N ILE A 116 -15.88 -2.86 8.36
CA ILE A 116 -15.76 -1.43 8.65
C ILE A 116 -16.99 -1.00 9.47
N GLY A 117 -16.80 -0.73 10.76
CA GLY A 117 -17.88 -0.29 11.66
C GLY A 117 -17.95 -1.03 12.99
N SER A 118 -17.07 -2.02 13.21
CA SER A 118 -17.08 -2.82 14.44
C SER A 118 -16.53 -2.10 15.68
N HIS A 119 -15.73 -1.03 15.54
CA HIS A 119 -15.08 -0.35 16.67
C HIS A 119 -15.01 1.17 16.45
N ALA A 120 -15.68 1.95 17.28
CA ALA A 120 -15.67 3.41 17.19
C ALA A 120 -14.27 3.99 17.47
N GLY A 121 -13.73 4.75 16.51
CA GLY A 121 -12.50 5.56 16.67
C GLY A 121 -11.17 4.86 16.38
N ILE A 122 -11.13 3.53 16.23
CA ILE A 122 -9.95 2.77 15.79
C ILE A 122 -10.21 2.20 14.40
N VAL A 123 -9.35 2.52 13.45
CA VAL A 123 -9.45 2.12 12.05
C VAL A 123 -8.43 1.03 11.75
N SER A 124 -8.87 -0.08 11.18
CA SER A 124 -7.95 -1.13 10.72
C SER A 124 -7.19 -0.66 9.47
N GLY A 125 -5.88 -0.46 9.60
CA GLY A 125 -5.01 -0.08 8.48
C GLY A 125 -5.11 -1.04 7.27
N PRO A 126 -5.14 -2.36 7.49
CA PRO A 126 -5.39 -3.33 6.42
C PRO A 126 -6.74 -3.15 5.71
N LEU A 127 -7.83 -2.82 6.41
CA LEU A 127 -9.13 -2.59 5.74
C LEU A 127 -9.10 -1.33 4.86
N ALA A 128 -8.44 -0.26 5.32
CA ALA A 128 -8.21 0.93 4.51
C ALA A 128 -7.33 0.63 3.28
N PHE A 129 -6.26 -0.16 3.45
CA PHE A 129 -5.45 -0.66 2.34
C PHE A 129 -6.30 -1.41 1.32
N SER A 130 -7.13 -2.35 1.78
CA SER A 130 -8.00 -3.17 0.91
C SER A 130 -8.96 -2.30 0.11
N MET A 131 -9.61 -1.32 0.73
CA MET A 131 -10.53 -0.42 0.00
C MET A 131 -9.84 0.35 -1.13
N ILE A 132 -8.64 0.87 -0.90
CA ILE A 132 -7.87 1.54 -1.96
C ILE A 132 -7.50 0.56 -3.07
N MET A 133 -6.98 -0.63 -2.72
CA MET A 133 -6.56 -1.61 -3.72
C MET A 133 -7.72 -2.23 -4.53
N LEU A 134 -8.93 -2.28 -3.96
CA LEU A 134 -10.15 -2.73 -4.62
C LEU A 134 -10.79 -1.66 -5.51
N GLY A 135 -10.20 -0.45 -5.59
CA GLY A 135 -10.73 0.65 -6.40
C GLY A 135 -11.77 1.53 -5.69
N GLU A 136 -12.11 1.23 -4.44
CA GLU A 136 -13.05 2.01 -3.62
C GLU A 136 -12.33 3.23 -3.00
N HIS A 137 -11.69 4.02 -3.85
CA HIS A 137 -10.75 5.06 -3.46
C HIS A 137 -11.32 6.08 -2.49
N ALA A 138 -12.51 6.63 -2.79
CA ALA A 138 -13.17 7.62 -1.94
C ALA A 138 -13.47 7.03 -0.56
N ARG A 139 -14.02 5.80 -0.54
CA ARG A 139 -14.34 5.09 0.70
C ARG A 139 -13.08 4.79 1.51
N GLY A 140 -11.99 4.38 0.86
CA GLY A 140 -10.69 4.16 1.51
C GLY A 140 -10.17 5.41 2.22
N LEU A 141 -10.27 6.59 1.58
CA LEU A 141 -9.91 7.87 2.21
C LEU A 141 -10.82 8.21 3.40
N ASP A 142 -12.13 7.95 3.29
CA ASP A 142 -13.08 8.19 4.38
C ASP A 142 -12.80 7.29 5.58
N VAL A 143 -12.50 6.02 5.34
CA VAL A 143 -12.14 5.05 6.39
C VAL A 143 -10.94 5.55 7.19
N ILE A 144 -9.87 5.99 6.51
CA ILE A 144 -8.66 6.52 7.16
C ILE A 144 -8.98 7.76 8.01
N GLN A 145 -9.89 8.63 7.56
CA GLN A 145 -10.27 9.85 8.28
C GLN A 145 -11.20 9.62 9.47
N SER A 146 -11.80 8.43 9.57
CA SER A 146 -12.82 8.13 10.59
C SER A 146 -12.25 7.85 11.99
N GLY A 147 -10.93 7.74 12.13
CA GLY A 147 -10.29 7.49 13.43
C GLY A 147 -8.78 7.26 13.33
N VAL A 148 -8.20 6.78 14.43
CA VAL A 148 -6.76 6.46 14.49
C VAL A 148 -6.51 5.10 13.86
N THR A 149 -5.59 5.02 12.89
CA THR A 149 -5.26 3.76 12.22
C THR A 149 -4.33 2.88 13.06
N THR A 150 -4.59 1.57 13.12
CA THR A 150 -3.73 0.59 13.82
C THR A 150 -2.40 0.30 13.12
N SER A 151 -2.30 0.62 11.83
CA SER A 151 -1.14 0.33 10.98
C SER A 151 -1.05 1.38 9.86
N SER A 152 0.17 1.68 9.43
CA SER A 152 0.44 2.59 8.30
C SER A 152 0.42 1.90 6.94
N ILE A 153 0.03 0.61 6.85
CA ILE A 153 0.04 -0.14 5.59
C ILE A 153 -0.81 0.51 4.48
N TRP A 154 -1.88 1.22 4.84
CA TRP A 154 -2.71 1.99 3.90
C TRP A 154 -1.90 3.02 3.11
N GLN A 155 -0.77 3.50 3.65
CA GLN A 155 0.13 4.42 2.95
C GLN A 155 0.81 3.75 1.75
N LEU A 156 1.08 2.44 1.80
CA LEU A 156 1.63 1.71 0.66
C LEU A 156 0.62 1.66 -0.49
N ALA A 157 -0.66 1.42 -0.20
CA ALA A 157 -1.72 1.48 -1.21
C ALA A 157 -1.87 2.90 -1.77
N LEU A 158 -1.95 3.91 -0.88
CA LEU A 158 -2.17 5.29 -1.29
C LEU A 158 -1.01 5.86 -2.13
N TRP A 159 0.23 5.57 -1.73
CA TRP A 159 1.41 6.14 -2.40
C TRP A 159 1.92 5.32 -3.58
N GLY A 160 1.54 4.05 -3.67
CA GLY A 160 1.83 3.17 -4.79
C GLY A 160 0.91 3.39 -6.01
N PRO A 161 1.05 2.54 -7.05
CA PRO A 161 0.28 2.66 -8.29
C PRO A 161 -1.24 2.57 -8.10
N GLY A 162 -1.70 1.76 -7.15
CA GLY A 162 -3.13 1.57 -6.84
C GLY A 162 -3.81 2.81 -6.25
N GLY A 163 -3.06 3.70 -5.60
CA GLY A 163 -3.60 4.92 -4.99
C GLY A 163 -3.60 6.15 -5.91
N ARG A 164 -3.13 6.03 -7.17
CA ARG A 164 -3.07 7.17 -8.10
C ARG A 164 -4.41 7.87 -8.26
N ASP A 165 -5.47 7.10 -8.50
CA ASP A 165 -6.82 7.66 -8.69
C ASP A 165 -7.38 8.22 -7.37
N ALA A 166 -7.04 7.61 -6.23
CA ALA A 166 -7.38 8.16 -4.91
C ALA A 166 -6.78 9.55 -4.68
N ARG A 167 -5.52 9.76 -5.09
CA ARG A 167 -4.83 11.06 -4.97
C ARG A 167 -5.37 12.15 -5.89
N ARG A 168 -6.06 11.76 -6.97
CA ARG A 168 -6.68 12.68 -7.96
C ARG A 168 -8.12 13.06 -7.60
N LEU A 169 -8.71 12.43 -6.60
CA LEU A 169 -10.08 12.73 -6.16
C LEU A 169 -10.20 14.19 -5.66
N PRO A 170 -11.32 14.88 -5.92
CA PRO A 170 -11.54 16.24 -5.44
C PRO A 170 -11.38 16.40 -3.92
N GLN A 171 -11.80 15.39 -3.15
CA GLN A 171 -11.69 15.38 -1.68
C GLN A 171 -10.28 15.11 -1.14
N PHE A 172 -9.30 14.77 -2.00
CA PHE A 172 -7.96 14.40 -1.54
C PHE A 172 -7.25 15.55 -0.80
N ALA A 173 -7.46 16.80 -1.22
CA ALA A 173 -6.87 17.97 -0.56
C ALA A 173 -7.34 18.10 0.90
N GLU A 174 -8.64 17.87 1.16
CA GLU A 174 -9.18 17.89 2.52
C GLU A 174 -8.67 16.69 3.33
N PHE A 175 -8.67 15.51 2.73
CA PHE A 175 -8.06 14.31 3.31
C PHE A 175 -6.63 14.60 3.78
N ALA A 176 -5.78 15.13 2.90
CA ALA A 176 -4.37 15.42 3.18
C ALA A 176 -4.20 16.43 4.32
N ARG A 177 -5.11 17.39 4.47
CA ARG A 177 -5.12 18.28 5.65
C ARG A 177 -5.48 17.53 6.93
N ARG A 178 -6.57 16.77 6.91
CA ARG A 178 -7.11 16.08 8.10
C ARG A 178 -6.15 15.03 8.64
N VAL A 179 -5.48 14.28 7.78
CA VAL A 179 -4.49 13.27 8.18
C VAL A 179 -3.10 13.86 8.50
N GLY A 180 -2.95 15.19 8.41
CA GLY A 180 -1.74 15.91 8.82
C GLY A 180 -0.63 15.99 7.77
N PHE A 181 -0.84 15.50 6.55
CA PHE A 181 0.16 15.57 5.49
C PHE A 181 0.54 17.00 5.11
N VAL A 182 -0.44 17.90 5.00
CA VAL A 182 -0.18 19.31 4.63
C VAL A 182 0.78 19.98 5.61
N ALA A 183 0.64 19.75 6.92
CA ALA A 183 1.55 20.31 7.92
C ALA A 183 3.00 19.81 7.74
N VAL A 184 3.18 18.55 7.33
CA VAL A 184 4.49 17.97 7.03
C VAL A 184 5.04 18.54 5.71
N TRP A 185 4.20 18.67 4.69
CA TRP A 185 4.59 19.15 3.36
C TRP A 185 4.94 20.65 3.34
N ASP A 186 4.27 21.47 4.15
CA ASP A 186 4.63 22.87 4.32
C ASP A 186 6.04 23.04 4.91
N LYS A 187 6.49 22.07 5.73
CA LYS A 187 7.81 22.11 6.38
C LYS A 187 8.92 21.48 5.54
N TYR A 188 8.63 20.35 4.87
CA TYR A 188 9.66 19.52 4.22
C TYR A 188 9.48 19.35 2.71
N GLY A 189 8.42 19.93 2.14
CA GLY A 189 8.00 19.75 0.76
C GLY A 189 7.02 18.57 0.58
N PRO A 190 6.15 18.63 -0.44
CA PRO A 190 5.28 17.53 -0.80
C PRO A 190 6.06 16.36 -1.41
N PRO A 191 5.47 15.15 -1.46
CA PRO A 191 6.03 14.03 -2.22
C PRO A 191 5.98 14.32 -3.72
N ASP A 192 6.77 13.54 -4.47
CA ASP A 192 6.76 13.58 -5.93
C ASP A 192 5.33 13.31 -6.45
N GLY A 193 4.93 14.05 -7.49
CA GLY A 193 3.58 14.01 -8.03
C GLY A 193 2.58 14.90 -7.28
N CYS A 194 2.96 15.57 -6.19
CA CYS A 194 2.11 16.54 -5.50
C CYS A 194 2.69 17.95 -5.56
N ARG A 195 1.84 18.96 -5.79
CA ARG A 195 2.24 20.37 -5.84
C ARG A 195 1.24 21.27 -5.13
N LYS A 196 1.73 22.36 -4.55
CA LYS A 196 0.90 23.42 -3.97
C LYS A 196 0.46 24.37 -5.06
N ASP A 197 -0.84 24.53 -5.27
CA ASP A 197 -1.35 25.53 -6.20
C ASP A 197 -1.32 26.92 -5.55
N ALA A 198 -1.06 27.96 -6.37
CA ALA A 198 -1.04 29.33 -5.88
C ALA A 198 -2.42 29.72 -5.30
N GLY A 199 -2.46 30.03 -3.99
CA GLY A 199 -3.70 30.41 -3.30
C GLY A 199 -4.65 29.25 -3.02
N SER A 200 -4.21 27.99 -3.19
CA SER A 200 -5.00 26.77 -3.01
C SER A 200 -4.23 25.74 -2.18
N ASP A 201 -4.92 24.67 -1.79
CA ASP A 201 -4.29 23.49 -1.19
C ASP A 201 -3.45 22.69 -2.20
N TYR A 202 -2.80 21.64 -1.68
CA TYR A 202 -2.03 20.69 -2.48
C TYR A 202 -2.93 19.86 -3.41
N ARG A 203 -2.45 19.64 -4.64
CA ARG A 203 -3.01 18.69 -5.60
C ARG A 203 -1.98 17.63 -5.95
N CYS A 204 -2.44 16.43 -6.24
CA CYS A 204 -1.60 15.32 -6.65
C CYS A 204 -2.04 14.74 -8.00
N GLU A 205 -1.05 14.28 -8.75
CA GLU A 205 -1.16 13.64 -10.07
C GLU A 205 -0.94 12.13 -9.99
#